data_AF-A0AB39QGW6-F1
#
_entry.id   AF-A0AB39QGW6-F1
#
_cell.length_a   1.000
_cell.length_b   1.000
_cell.length_c   1.000
_cell.angle_alpha   90.00
_cell.angle_beta   90.00
_cell.angle_gamma   90.00
#
_symmetry.space_group_name_H-M   'P 1'
#
loop_
_entity.id
_entity.type
_entity.pdbx_description
1 polymer ?
#
loop_
_entity_poly.entity_id
_entity_poly.type
_entity_poly.pdbx_seq_one_letter_code
_entity_poly.pdbx_strand_id
1 'polypeptide(L)'
;MNSPWDPRFEALMRAALRLLEPDEPLLPDLPTTDYGLDSLAMVELLLGIEETYGIWIPDDVVEPGLFATPEMLWNTVAELCGSDSSSMT
;
A
#
# COMPACT_ATOMS: atom_id res chain seq x y z
N MET A 1 -7.34 -17.82 -3.82
CA MET A 1 -6.34 -17.07 -4.58
C MET A 1 -5.31 -16.57 -3.59
N ASN A 2 -4.02 -16.74 -3.87
CA ASN A 2 -2.96 -16.29 -2.96
C ASN A 2 -2.60 -14.85 -3.36
N SER A 3 -3.14 -13.86 -2.66
CA SER A 3 -2.73 -12.48 -2.87
C SER A 3 -1.21 -12.35 -2.64
N PRO A 4 -0.51 -11.49 -3.40
CA PRO A 4 0.94 -11.33 -3.23
C PRO A 4 1.31 -10.60 -1.93
N TRP A 5 0.34 -9.92 -1.30
CA TRP A 5 0.49 -9.20 -0.04
C TRP A 5 0.01 -10.00 1.17
N ASP A 6 0.44 -9.54 2.34
CA ASP A 6 0.05 -10.11 3.63
C ASP A 6 -1.23 -9.45 4.19
N PRO A 7 -1.88 -10.04 5.20
CA PRO A 7 -3.18 -9.55 5.68
C PRO A 7 -3.12 -8.19 6.37
N ARG A 8 -1.94 -7.71 6.79
CA ARG A 8 -1.81 -6.37 7.39
C ARG A 8 -1.93 -5.30 6.31
N PHE A 9 -1.25 -5.51 5.18
CA PHE A 9 -1.38 -4.64 4.01
C PHE A 9 -2.83 -4.60 3.51
N GLU A 10 -3.48 -5.76 3.40
CA GLU A 10 -4.88 -5.81 2.97
C GLU A 10 -5.80 -5.02 3.90
N ALA A 11 -5.60 -5.12 5.22
CA ALA A 11 -6.38 -4.36 6.18
C ALA A 11 -6.22 -2.84 6.01
N LEU A 12 -4.99 -2.36 5.77
CA LEU A 12 -4.70 -0.95 5.49
C LEU A 12 -5.37 -0.49 4.19
N MET A 13 -5.26 -1.28 3.12
CA MET A 13 -5.92 -1.00 1.84
C MET A 13 -7.43 -0.93 2.01
N ARG A 14 -8.05 -1.90 2.69
CA ARG A 14 -9.50 -1.90 2.94
C ARG A 14 -9.96 -0.73 3.81
N ALA A 15 -9.13 -0.27 4.74
CA ALA A 15 -9.42 0.93 5.53
C ALA A 15 -9.41 2.21 4.68
N ALA A 16 -8.48 2.30 3.71
CA ALA A 16 -8.38 3.42 2.80
C ALA A 16 -9.45 3.40 1.69
N LEU A 17 -9.75 2.21 1.14
CA LEU A 17 -10.73 1.99 0.06
C LEU A 17 -12.15 1.87 0.61
N ARG A 18 -12.73 3.01 1.02
CA ARG A 18 -14.06 3.05 1.65
C ARG A 18 -15.21 2.58 0.76
N LEU A 19 -15.02 2.54 -0.56
CA LEU A 19 -16.03 2.04 -1.50
C LEU A 19 -15.90 0.55 -1.80
N LEU A 20 -14.83 -0.11 -1.34
CA LEU A 20 -14.64 -1.55 -1.51
C LEU A 20 -15.50 -2.31 -0.50
N GLU A 21 -16.36 -3.22 -0.99
CA GLU A 21 -17.20 -4.03 -0.11
C GLU A 21 -16.36 -5.02 0.72
N PRO A 22 -16.79 -5.35 1.95
CA PRO A 22 -16.04 -6.28 2.81
C PRO A 22 -15.96 -7.69 2.21
N ASP A 23 -16.98 -8.11 1.46
CA ASP A 23 -17.02 -9.39 0.75
C ASP A 23 -16.32 -9.35 -0.62
N GLU A 24 -15.95 -8.16 -1.12
CA GLU A 24 -15.25 -8.02 -2.40
C GLU A 24 -13.75 -8.29 -2.23
N PRO A 25 -13.15 -9.16 -3.07
CA PRO A 25 -11.71 -9.40 -3.05
C PRO A 25 -10.94 -8.16 -3.53
N LEU A 26 -9.88 -7.80 -2.80
CA LEU A 26 -8.92 -6.80 -3.26
C LEU A 26 -8.12 -7.39 -4.43
N LEU A 27 -8.32 -6.86 -5.64
CA LEU A 27 -7.58 -7.30 -6.82
C LEU A 27 -6.28 -6.48 -6.99
N PRO A 28 -5.19 -7.09 -7.49
CA PRO A 28 -3.89 -6.41 -7.64
C PRO A 28 -3.94 -5.27 -8.66
N ASP A 29 -4.78 -5.39 -9.68
CA ASP A 29 -5.02 -4.44 -10.77
C ASP A 29 -6.21 -3.50 -10.50
N LEU A 30 -6.75 -3.51 -9.28
CA LEU A 30 -7.89 -2.70 -8.89
C LEU A 30 -7.55 -1.20 -8.92
N PRO A 31 -8.32 -0.36 -9.62
CA PRO A 31 -8.07 1.08 -9.69
C PRO A 31 -8.49 1.77 -8.39
N THR A 32 -7.59 1.92 -7.42
CA THR A 32 -7.88 2.43 -6.07
C THR A 32 -8.64 3.77 -6.03
N THR A 33 -8.36 4.67 -6.99
CA THR A 33 -9.01 5.97 -7.13
C THR A 33 -10.51 5.85 -7.38
N ASP A 34 -10.94 4.83 -8.14
CA ASP A 34 -12.38 4.55 -8.34
C ASP A 34 -13.05 4.02 -7.07
N TYR A 35 -12.27 3.51 -6.11
CA TYR A 35 -12.74 2.95 -4.84
C TYR A 35 -12.59 3.91 -3.65
N GLY A 36 -12.40 5.20 -3.94
CA GLY A 36 -12.46 6.27 -2.93
C GLY A 36 -11.13 6.54 -2.24
N LEU A 37 -10.01 6.16 -2.85
CA LEU A 37 -8.69 6.58 -2.40
C LEU A 37 -8.47 8.06 -2.73
N ASP A 38 -8.71 8.92 -1.75
CA ASP A 38 -8.48 10.37 -1.81
C ASP A 38 -7.09 10.75 -1.27
N SER A 39 -6.66 12.01 -1.48
CA SER A 39 -5.36 12.51 -1.03
C SER A 39 -5.10 12.33 0.47
N LEU A 40 -6.12 12.50 1.33
CA LEU A 40 -5.98 12.24 2.77
C LEU A 40 -5.80 10.75 3.07
N ALA A 41 -6.59 9.89 2.40
CA ALA A 41 -6.50 8.45 2.58
C ALA A 41 -5.16 7.89 2.08
N MET A 42 -4.57 8.48 1.03
CA MET A 42 -3.22 8.15 0.57
C MET A 42 -2.17 8.42 1.66
N VAL A 43 -2.25 9.57 2.31
CA VAL A 43 -1.32 9.93 3.41
C VAL A 43 -1.51 9.00 4.61
N GLU A 44 -2.75 8.74 5.03
CA GLU A 44 -3.03 7.80 6.12
C GLU A 44 -2.56 6.38 5.81
N LEU A 45 -2.75 5.93 4.56
CA LEU A 45 -2.28 4.64 4.07
C LEU A 45 -0.76 4.53 4.12
N LEU A 46 -0.04 5.56 3.64
CA LEU A 46 1.42 5.60 3.71
C LEU A 46 1.91 5.50 5.15
N LEU A 47 1.41 6.36 6.04
CA LEU A 47 1.80 6.35 7.46
C LEU A 47 1.53 4.98 8.08
N GLY A 48 0.34 4.40 7.84
CA GLY A 48 -0.01 3.10 8.36
C GLY A 48 0.91 1.98 7.85
N ILE A 49 1.37 2.06 6.59
CA ILE A 49 2.34 1.13 6.03
C ILE A 49 3.71 1.30 6.70
N GLU A 50 4.23 2.52 6.75
CA GLU A 50 5.52 2.82 7.38
C GLU A 50 5.56 2.35 8.84
N GLU A 51 4.51 2.63 9.61
CA GLU A 51 4.38 2.19 10.99
C GLU A 51 4.24 0.66 11.13
N THR A 52 3.50 0.01 10.22
CA THR A 52 3.24 -1.44 10.27
C THR A 52 4.46 -2.28 9.91
N TYR A 53 5.24 -1.82 8.93
CA TYR A 53 6.42 -2.54 8.42
C TYR A 53 7.74 -1.99 8.98
N GLY A 54 7.72 -0.84 9.65
CA GLY A 54 8.93 -0.18 10.15
C GLY A 54 9.83 0.33 9.03
N ILE A 55 9.25 0.65 7.87
CA ILE A 55 9.96 1.16 6.69
C ILE A 55 9.74 2.67 6.55
N TRP A 56 10.56 3.30 5.73
CA TRP A 56 10.38 4.69 5.30
C TRP A 56 10.22 4.73 3.79
N ILE A 57 9.14 5.34 3.30
CA ILE A 57 8.84 5.46 1.87
C ILE A 57 9.28 6.87 1.44
N PRO A 58 10.36 7.01 0.63
CA PRO A 58 10.83 8.32 0.21
C PRO A 58 9.81 9.07 -0.63
N ASP A 59 9.67 10.39 -0.43
CA ASP A 59 8.74 11.21 -1.21
C ASP A 59 8.98 11.11 -2.74
N ASP A 60 10.21 10.83 -3.17
CA ASP A 60 10.57 10.65 -4.58
C ASP A 60 9.86 9.45 -5.25
N VAL A 61 9.46 8.43 -4.49
CA VAL A 61 8.64 7.30 -4.98
C VAL A 61 7.15 7.47 -4.70
N VAL A 62 6.77 8.41 -3.82
CA VAL A 62 5.37 8.75 -3.52
C VAL A 62 4.80 9.60 -4.66
N GLU A 63 4.51 8.94 -5.78
CA GLU A 63 3.87 9.56 -6.93
C GLU A 63 2.44 9.03 -7.13
N PRO A 64 1.55 9.77 -7.83
CA PRO A 64 0.17 9.33 -8.05
C PRO A 64 0.06 7.93 -8.70
N GLY A 65 1.05 7.53 -9.49
CA GLY A 65 1.12 6.21 -10.11
C GLY A 65 1.32 5.07 -9.12
N LEU A 66 2.01 5.32 -7.99
CA LEU A 66 2.20 4.32 -6.92
C LEU A 66 0.86 3.91 -6.31
N PHE A 67 -0.05 4.86 -6.18
CA PHE A 67 -1.37 4.62 -5.64
C PHE A 67 -2.34 4.03 -6.64
N ALA A 68 -2.03 3.99 -7.94
CA ALA A 68 -2.98 3.61 -8.98
C ALA A 68 -3.60 2.22 -8.74
N THR A 69 -2.79 1.26 -8.27
CA THR A 69 -3.24 -0.09 -7.95
C THR A 69 -2.58 -0.62 -6.67
N PRO A 70 -3.22 -1.57 -5.94
CA PRO A 70 -2.63 -2.18 -4.74
C PRO A 70 -1.31 -2.89 -5.01
N GLU A 71 -1.15 -3.50 -6.19
CA GLU A 71 0.08 -4.19 -6.57
C GLU A 71 1.28 -3.25 -6.64
N MET A 72 1.11 -2.06 -7.23
CA MET A 72 2.18 -1.06 -7.34
C MET A 72 2.72 -0.68 -5.96
N LEU A 73 1.79 -0.38 -5.04
CA LEU A 73 2.13 -0.03 -3.66
C LEU A 73 2.80 -1.20 -2.92
N TRP A 74 2.26 -2.41 -3.04
CA TRP A 74 2.84 -3.59 -2.41
C TRP A 74 4.25 -3.90 -2.91
N ASN A 75 4.52 -3.75 -4.20
CA ASN A 75 5.84 -3.99 -4.77
C ASN A 75 6.91 -3.09 -4.11
N THR A 76 6.60 -1.81 -3.91
CA THR A 76 7.49 -0.87 -3.20
C THR A 76 7.69 -1.27 -1.74
N VAL A 77 6.62 -1.66 -1.04
CA VAL A 77 6.71 -2.13 0.35
C VAL A 77 7.58 -3.38 0.45
N ALA A 78 7.35 -4.37 -0.42
CA ALA A 78 8.12 -5.60 -0.45
C ALA A 78 9.60 -5.36 -0.80
N GLU A 79 9.88 -4.42 -1.70
CA GLU A 79 11.25 -4.01 -2.04
C GLU A 79 11.95 -3.36 -0.84
N LEU A 80 11.32 -2.38 -0.18
CA LEU A 80 11.88 -1.70 0.99
C LEU A 80 12.06 -2.66 2.18
N CYS A 81 11.10 -3.54 2.43
CA CYS A 81 11.17 -4.52 3.51
C CYS A 81 12.21 -5.62 3.24
N GLY A 82 12.44 -5.95 1.97
CA GLY A 82 13.50 -6.87 1.53
C GLY A 82 14.89 -6.22 1.43
N SER A 83 14.97 -4.89 1.42
CA SER A 83 16.20 -4.11 1.29
C SER A 83 16.88 -3.80 2.62
N ASP A 84 16.40 -4.36 3.74
CA ASP A 84 16.94 -4.17 5.10
C ASP A 84 18.28 -4.90 5.33
N SER A 85 19.23 -4.69 4.43
CA SER A 85 20.62 -5.12 4.55
C SER A 85 21.54 -4.13 3.85
N SER A 86 21.57 -2.88 4.33
CA SER A 86 22.79 -2.03 4.40
C SER A 86 22.44 -0.59 4.73
N SER A 87 22.68 -0.17 5.98
CA SER A 87 23.57 0.96 6.33
C SER A 87 23.28 1.43 7.76
N MET A 88 23.92 0.75 8.71
CA MET A 88 24.32 1.35 9.98
C MET A 88 25.76 1.82 9.79
N THR A 89 26.00 3.14 9.74
CA THR A 89 27.34 3.74 9.82
C THR A 89 27.27 4.94 10.73
#